data_AF-A0A538P146-F1
#
_entry.id   AF-A0A538P146-F1
#
_cell.length_a   1.000
_cell.length_b   1.000
_cell.length_c   1.000
_cell.angle_alpha   90.00
_cell.angle_beta   90.00
_cell.angle_gamma   90.00
#
_symmetry.space_group_name_H-M   'P 1'
#
loop_
_entity.id
_entity.type
_entity.pdbx_description
1 polymer ?
#
loop_
_entity_poly.entity_id
_entity_poly.type
_entity_poly.pdbx_seq_one_letter_code
_entity_poly.pdbx_strand_id
1 'polypeptide(L)'
;MWSERYRPKSIEAMVGNEEARLRFVEWYRRWKVGSRAALLIGPPGTGKTTLVHLFAAKNGINLVELNASDARTREALERRMGEVMNSTSLYGERSLIFLDEVDG
;
A
#
# COMPACT_ATOMS: atom_id res chain seq x y z
N MET A 1 19.62 -4.44 -10.32
CA MET A 1 19.75 -2.97 -10.21
C MET A 1 20.10 -2.60 -8.76
N TRP A 2 20.93 -1.59 -8.51
CA TRP A 2 21.38 -1.22 -7.15
C TRP A 2 20.21 -0.83 -6.23
N SER A 3 19.19 -0.17 -6.78
CA SER A 3 17.97 0.24 -6.09
C SER A 3 17.24 -0.92 -5.41
N GLU A 4 17.17 -2.10 -6.05
CA GLU A 4 16.52 -3.27 -5.46
C GLU A 4 17.41 -3.94 -4.40
N ARG A 5 18.72 -4.00 -4.66
CA ARG A 5 19.70 -4.62 -3.75
C ARG A 5 19.76 -3.89 -2.41
N TYR A 6 19.70 -2.55 -2.45
CA TYR A 6 19.77 -1.68 -1.26
C TYR A 6 18.41 -1.15 -0.83
N ARG A 7 17.31 -1.72 -1.33
CA ARG A 7 15.97 -1.34 -0.90
C ARG A 7 15.84 -1.57 0.63
N PRO A 8 15.37 -0.58 1.39
CA PRO A 8 15.19 -0.71 2.84
C PRO A 8 14.38 -1.95 3.19
N LYS A 9 14.75 -2.62 4.29
CA LYS A 9 14.07 -3.83 4.79
C LYS A 9 13.16 -3.56 5.99
N SER A 10 13.16 -2.33 6.50
CA SER A 10 12.26 -1.87 7.55
C SER A 10 11.97 -0.38 7.38
N ILE A 11 10.88 0.10 7.98
CA ILE A 11 10.50 1.52 7.93
C ILE A 11 11.57 2.40 8.62
N GLU A 12 12.22 1.85 9.64
CA GLU A 12 13.28 2.50 10.42
C GLU A 12 14.56 2.67 9.59
N ALA A 13 14.80 1.78 8.62
CA ALA A 13 15.95 1.85 7.71
C ALA A 13 15.70 2.81 6.52
N MET A 14 14.50 3.37 6.37
CA MET A 14 14.22 4.37 5.34
C MET A 14 14.84 5.72 5.73
N VAL A 15 15.44 6.39 4.75
CA VAL A 15 16.01 7.73 4.91
C VAL A 15 15.10 8.75 4.23
N GLY A 16 14.69 9.80 4.96
CA GLY A 16 13.94 10.94 4.43
C GLY A 16 12.42 10.73 4.39
N ASN A 17 11.66 11.82 4.51
CA ASN A 17 10.19 11.85 4.61
C ASN A 17 9.63 11.29 5.93
N GLU A 18 10.38 11.37 7.03
CA GLU A 18 10.05 10.86 8.37
C GLU A 18 8.62 11.25 8.79
N GLU A 19 8.28 12.52 8.69
CA GLU A 19 6.95 13.03 9.05
C GLU A 19 5.84 12.38 8.20
N ALA A 20 6.05 12.24 6.89
CA ALA A 20 5.07 11.61 6.02
C ALA A 20 4.90 10.12 6.34
N ARG A 21 5.99 9.41 6.67
CA ARG A 21 5.94 8.01 7.14
C ARG A 21 5.13 7.91 8.43
N LEU A 22 5.37 8.80 9.38
CA LEU A 22 4.63 8.85 10.65
C LEU A 22 3.14 9.13 10.42
N ARG A 23 2.80 10.12 9.58
CA ARG A 23 1.40 10.41 9.25
C ARG A 23 0.68 9.24 8.60
N PHE A 24 1.36 8.46 7.75
CA PHE A 24 0.78 7.26 7.15
C PHE A 24 0.47 6.19 8.22
N VAL A 25 1.41 5.96 9.15
CA VAL A 25 1.20 5.03 10.27
C VAL A 25 0.04 5.50 11.16
N GLU A 26 -0.03 6.79 11.47
CA GLU A 26 -1.14 7.35 12.26
C GLU A 26 -2.49 7.27 11.54
N TRP A 27 -2.51 7.54 10.23
CA TRP A 27 -3.69 7.38 9.40
C TRP A 27 -4.21 5.94 9.49
N TYR A 28 -3.35 4.94 9.30
CA TYR A 28 -3.76 3.53 9.39
C TYR A 28 -4.31 3.19 10.79
N ARG A 29 -3.64 3.65 11.86
CA ARG A 29 -4.08 3.41 13.24
C ARG A 29 -5.47 4.00 13.54
N ARG A 30 -5.80 5.12 12.92
CA ARG A 30 -7.10 5.81 13.11
C ARG A 30 -8.15 5.38 12.09
N TRP A 31 -7.76 4.62 11.06
CA TRP A 31 -8.64 4.25 9.97
C TRP A 31 -9.75 3.31 10.44
N LYS A 32 -10.98 3.60 10.00
CA LYS A 32 -12.17 2.78 10.24
C LYS A 32 -12.89 2.54 8.91
N VAL A 33 -13.68 1.48 8.83
CA VAL A 33 -14.54 1.22 7.66
C VAL A 33 -15.36 2.47 7.33
N GLY A 34 -15.32 2.89 6.06
CA GLY A 34 -15.95 4.12 5.58
C GLY A 34 -15.09 5.39 5.67
N SER A 35 -13.89 5.31 6.25
CA SER A 35 -12.93 6.43 6.25
C SER A 35 -12.29 6.62 4.88
N ARG A 36 -11.84 7.84 4.59
CA ARG A 36 -11.14 8.16 3.34
C ARG A 36 -9.81 7.40 3.24
N ALA A 37 -9.46 7.01 2.01
CA ALA A 37 -8.17 6.41 1.68
C ALA A 37 -7.03 7.42 1.89
N ALA A 38 -5.82 6.90 2.15
CA ALA A 38 -4.60 7.71 2.08
C ALA A 38 -4.15 7.87 0.63
N LEU A 39 -3.65 9.05 0.31
CA LEU A 39 -3.02 9.34 -0.98
C LEU A 39 -1.56 9.71 -0.73
N LEU A 40 -0.64 8.92 -1.27
CA LEU A 40 0.79 9.15 -1.17
C LEU A 40 1.26 9.92 -2.41
N ILE A 41 1.67 11.18 -2.24
CA ILE A 41 2.12 12.05 -3.35
C ILE A 41 3.56 12.47 -3.10
N GLY A 42 4.36 12.45 -4.16
CA GLY A 42 5.71 13.00 -4.16
C GLY A 42 6.51 12.55 -5.38
N PRO A 43 7.71 13.10 -5.58
CA PRO A 43 8.58 12.75 -6.70
C PRO A 43 8.84 11.23 -6.83
N PRO A 44 9.21 10.73 -8.02
CA PRO A 44 9.67 9.35 -8.18
C PRO A 44 10.89 9.08 -7.31
N GLY A 45 11.00 7.84 -6.79
CA GLY A 45 12.15 7.43 -5.97
C GLY A 45 12.14 7.89 -4.50
N THR A 46 11.07 8.54 -4.02
CA THR A 46 10.96 8.99 -2.61
C THR A 46 10.53 7.91 -1.61
N GLY A 47 10.32 6.68 -2.08
CA GLY A 47 10.02 5.53 -1.24
C GLY A 47 8.53 5.31 -0.91
N LYS A 48 7.60 5.88 -1.69
CA LYS A 48 6.14 5.68 -1.51
C LYS A 48 5.73 4.21 -1.57
N THR A 49 6.01 3.52 -2.68
CA THR A 49 5.77 2.08 -2.87
C THR A 49 6.49 1.27 -1.78
N THR A 50 7.77 1.57 -1.54
CA THR A 50 8.57 0.92 -0.48
C THR A 50 7.92 1.04 0.91
N LEU A 51 7.37 2.21 1.27
CA LEU A 51 6.70 2.43 2.56
C LEU A 51 5.50 1.50 2.72
N VAL A 52 4.66 1.36 1.68
CA VAL A 52 3.45 0.52 1.74
C VAL A 52 3.81 -0.95 1.91
N HIS A 53 4.77 -1.46 1.14
CA HIS A 53 5.25 -2.84 1.27
C HIS A 53 5.81 -3.13 2.66
N LEU A 54 6.71 -2.25 3.16
CA LEU A 54 7.32 -2.43 4.47
C LEU A 54 6.29 -2.35 5.59
N PHE A 55 5.31 -1.47 5.45
CA PHE A 55 4.22 -1.35 6.41
C PHE A 55 3.35 -2.59 6.45
N ALA A 56 2.94 -3.12 5.29
CA ALA A 56 2.12 -4.31 5.24
C ALA A 56 2.85 -5.53 5.81
N ALA A 57 4.11 -5.74 5.40
CA ALA A 57 4.96 -6.81 5.90
C ALA A 57 5.15 -6.72 7.43
N LYS A 58 5.43 -5.52 7.97
CA LYS A 58 5.62 -5.30 9.40
C LYS A 58 4.38 -5.61 10.24
N ASN A 59 3.18 -5.43 9.68
CA ASN A 59 1.91 -5.61 10.39
C ASN A 59 1.20 -6.92 10.05
N GLY A 60 1.81 -7.82 9.26
CA GLY A 60 1.18 -9.06 8.81
C GLY A 60 -0.10 -8.82 8.02
N ILE A 61 -0.14 -7.74 7.24
CA ILE A 61 -1.29 -7.36 6.42
C ILE A 61 -1.11 -7.99 5.04
N ASN A 62 -2.17 -8.61 4.53
CA ASN A 62 -2.24 -9.07 3.15
C ASN A 62 -2.31 -7.86 2.22
N LEU A 63 -1.19 -7.55 1.54
CA LEU A 63 -1.09 -6.43 0.63
C LEU A 63 -1.56 -6.82 -0.76
N VAL A 64 -2.61 -6.16 -1.23
CA VAL A 64 -3.14 -6.34 -2.58
C VAL A 64 -2.76 -5.13 -3.40
N GLU A 65 -1.68 -5.29 -4.16
CA GLU A 65 -1.18 -4.27 -5.06
C GLU A 65 -1.87 -4.37 -6.42
N LEU A 66 -2.38 -3.23 -6.88
CA LEU A 66 -3.01 -3.05 -8.18
C LEU A 66 -2.28 -1.91 -8.87
N ASN A 67 -1.71 -2.19 -10.04
CA ASN A 67 -1.25 -1.11 -10.91
C ASN A 67 -2.47 -0.44 -11.53
N ALA A 68 -2.57 0.88 -11.45
CA ALA A 68 -3.72 1.62 -11.97
C ALA A 68 -3.88 1.46 -13.49
N SER A 69 -2.79 1.25 -14.23
CA SER A 69 -2.83 0.97 -15.67
C SER A 69 -3.56 -0.34 -16.00
N ASP A 70 -3.55 -1.32 -15.09
CA ASP A 70 -4.26 -2.60 -15.22
C ASP A 70 -5.73 -2.54 -14.73
N ALA A 71 -6.09 -1.51 -13.95
CA ALA A 71 -7.39 -1.37 -13.28
C ALA A 71 -8.23 -0.22 -13.85
N ARG A 72 -8.16 0.01 -15.17
CA ARG A 72 -8.77 1.16 -15.86
C ARG A 72 -10.31 1.20 -15.86
N THR A 73 -10.98 0.12 -15.48
CA THR A 73 -12.44 0.09 -15.37
C THR A 73 -12.88 -0.27 -13.96
N ARG A 74 -13.99 0.35 -13.55
CA ARG A 74 -14.61 0.09 -12.25
C ARG A 74 -14.93 -1.38 -12.07
N GLU A 75 -15.40 -2.03 -13.13
CA GLU A 75 -15.78 -3.45 -13.13
C GLU A 75 -14.57 -4.36 -12.93
N ALA A 76 -13.42 -4.03 -13.55
CA ALA A 76 -12.18 -4.80 -13.36
C ALA A 76 -11.66 -4.68 -11.93
N LEU A 77 -11.74 -3.48 -11.35
CA LEU A 77 -11.39 -3.23 -9.96
C LEU A 77 -12.33 -3.98 -9.00
N GLU A 78 -13.65 -3.89 -9.20
CA GLU A 78 -14.65 -4.57 -8.37
C GLU A 78 -14.49 -6.10 -8.42
N ARG A 79 -14.23 -6.67 -9.60
CA ARG A 79 -13.96 -8.11 -9.74
C ARG A 79 -12.72 -8.54 -8.94
N ARG A 80 -11.61 -7.81 -9.09
CA ARG A 80 -10.34 -8.14 -8.43
C ARG A 80 -10.43 -7.93 -6.92
N MET A 81 -11.16 -6.92 -6.46
CA MET A 81 -11.51 -6.74 -5.06
C MET A 81 -12.37 -7.88 -4.52
N GLY A 82 -13.36 -8.37 -5.29
CA GLY A 82 -14.19 -9.51 -4.91
C GLY A 82 -13.38 -10.79 -4.68
N GLU A 83 -12.46 -11.10 -5.59
CA GLU A 83 -11.55 -12.25 -5.46
C GLU A 83 -10.69 -12.16 -4.19
N VAL A 84 -10.17 -10.96 -3.90
CA VAL A 84 -9.31 -10.68 -2.75
C VAL A 84 -10.10 -10.73 -1.44
N MET A 85 -11.32 -10.20 -1.41
CA MET A 85 -12.16 -10.24 -0.21
C MET A 85 -12.56 -11.68 0.13
N ASN A 86 -12.81 -12.51 -0.89
CA ASN A 86 -13.11 -13.94 -0.71
C ASN A 86 -11.92 -14.73 -0.18
N SER A 87 -10.68 -14.41 -0.58
CA SER A 87 -9.50 -15.05 -0.02
C SER A 87 -9.23 -14.58 1.42
N THR A 88 -9.37 -13.29 1.68
CA THR A 88 -9.13 -12.68 3.00
C THR A 88 -10.07 -13.22 4.07
N SER A 89 -11.36 -13.40 3.74
CA SER A 89 -12.37 -13.89 4.68
C SER A 89 -12.12 -15.32 5.14
N LEU A 90 -11.47 -16.15 4.31
CA LEU A 90 -11.13 -17.54 4.64
C LEU A 90 -10.00 -17.64 5.67
N TYR A 91 -9.07 -16.67 5.68
CA TYR A 91 -7.91 -16.67 6.59
C TYR A 91 -8.05 -15.70 7.77
N GLY A 92 -9.11 -14.88 7.80
CA GLY A 92 -9.32 -13.88 8.86
C GLY A 92 -8.27 -12.77 8.90
N GLU A 93 -7.49 -12.62 7.84
CA GLU A 93 -6.40 -11.66 7.75
C GLU A 93 -6.91 -10.25 7.46
N ARG A 94 -6.13 -9.22 7.83
CA ARG A 94 -6.42 -7.85 7.41
C ARG A 94 -5.81 -7.62 6.04
N SER A 95 -6.60 -7.10 5.12
CA SER A 95 -6.12 -6.74 3.77
C SER A 95 -5.99 -5.24 3.58
N LEU A 96 -4.92 -4.82 2.90
CA LEU A 96 -4.71 -3.44 2.47
C LEU A 96 -4.61 -3.42 0.95
N ILE A 97 -5.44 -2.60 0.32
CA ILE A 97 -5.43 -2.41 -1.13
C ILE A 97 -4.54 -1.22 -1.44
N PHE A 98 -3.55 -1.42 -2.30
CA PHE A 98 -2.62 -0.40 -2.74
C PHE A 98 -2.78 -0.20 -4.25
N LEU A 99 -3.23 0.99 -4.64
CA LEU A 99 -3.33 1.41 -6.03
C LEU A 99 -2.06 2.19 -6.37
N ASP A 100 -1.12 1.58 -7.09
CA ASP A 100 0.13 2.25 -7.51
C ASP A 100 -0.03 2.87 -8.91
N GLU A 101 0.76 3.91 -9.19
CA GLU A 101 0.81 4.63 -10.48
C GLU A 101 -0.55 5.19 -10.95
N VAL A 102 -1.36 5.69 -10.01
CA VAL A 102 -2.69 6.29 -10.30
C VAL A 102 -2.65 7.54 -11.18
N ASP A 103 -1.48 8.13 -11.39
CA ASP A 103 -1.22 9.28 -12.26
C ASP A 103 -0.82 8.90 -13.69
N GLY A 104 -0.61 7.60 -13.97
CA GLY A 104 -0.23 7.06 -15.28
C GLY A 104 -1.38 6.79 -16.24
#